data_AF-A0A9X4YBK2-F1
#
_entry.id   AF-A0A9X4YBK2-F1
#
_cell.length_a   1.000
_cell.length_b   1.000
_cell.length_c   1.000
_cell.angle_alpha   90.00
_cell.angle_beta   90.00
_cell.angle_gamma   90.00
#
_symmetry.space_group_name_H-M   'P 1'
#
loop_
_entity.id
_entity.type
_entity.pdbx_description
1 polymer ?
#
loop_
_entity_poly.entity_id
_entity_poly.type
_entity_poly.pdbx_seq_one_letter_code
_entity_poly.pdbx_strand_id
1 'polypeptide(L)'
;MTLYVHTPWCVRKCPYCDFNSHTAPQTIPEDDYLDALLADLDADLTIPETRPIEAIFIGGGTPSLMSPGFYERLFEALARRLDLSRLDEITLEANPGTVEEARFTGFRRAGINRLSLGVQSFDPDHLERLGRIHGGDDASRAVTAAQAAGFERINIDLMHGLPQQTPEQAVADLETALAFNTGHISWYQLTIEPNTVFHSQPPTLPDEDTLATIQEAGEACLQEHGLQRYEVSAWSRPGEECRHNLNYWRFGDYLAIGAGGHGKLTDPEADQITRYWKTRRPEDYLNRIGSRTAGRQELEHVDRPLEFLLNTLRLSAGVPTSSFPERTGLPLERIHDQLEQLRRRGLLVADEQRLAVTDQGQRFLNDVLEAFVP
;
A
#
# COMPACT_ATOMS: atom_id res chain seq x y z
N MET A 1 -12.79 -5.94 -8.42
CA MET A 1 -12.04 -6.18 -7.15
C MET A 1 -10.55 -6.18 -7.45
N THR A 2 -9.67 -6.35 -6.46
CA THR A 2 -8.22 -6.43 -6.67
C THR A 2 -7.61 -7.69 -6.06
N LEU A 3 -6.37 -8.00 -6.44
CA LEU A 3 -5.59 -9.11 -5.86
C LEU A 3 -4.31 -8.56 -5.23
N TYR A 4 -4.01 -9.01 -4.03
CA TYR A 4 -2.73 -8.81 -3.35
C TYR A 4 -1.94 -10.12 -3.34
N VAL A 5 -0.68 -10.06 -3.78
CA VAL A 5 0.25 -11.19 -3.70
C VAL A 5 1.39 -10.79 -2.78
N HIS A 6 1.49 -11.45 -1.63
CA HIS A 6 2.56 -11.19 -0.69
C HIS A 6 3.80 -12.03 -1.01
N THR A 7 4.96 -11.40 -1.11
CA THR A 7 6.27 -12.09 -1.15
C THR A 7 7.08 -11.70 0.08
N PRO A 8 7.42 -12.62 1.00
CA PRO A 8 7.82 -12.28 2.36
C PRO A 8 9.32 -12.01 2.53
N TRP A 9 10.14 -12.11 1.49
CA TRP A 9 11.61 -12.10 1.63
C TRP A 9 12.24 -10.74 1.36
N CYS A 10 13.22 -10.36 2.19
CA CYS A 10 14.11 -9.21 2.00
C CYS A 10 15.57 -9.65 2.08
N VAL A 11 16.48 -8.95 1.41
CA VAL A 11 17.94 -9.15 1.62
C VAL A 11 18.32 -8.86 3.08
N ARG A 12 17.74 -7.79 3.63
CA ARG A 12 17.89 -7.38 5.03
C ARG A 12 16.60 -6.70 5.47
N LYS A 13 16.16 -6.99 6.70
CA LYS A 13 15.03 -6.27 7.32
C LYS A 13 15.52 -4.91 7.85
N CYS A 14 14.91 -3.83 7.40
CA CYS A 14 15.20 -2.49 7.90
C CYS A 14 14.77 -2.35 9.37
N PRO A 15 15.50 -1.57 10.19
CA PRO A 15 15.26 -1.46 11.64
C PRO A 15 13.92 -0.81 12.01
N TYR A 16 13.30 -0.06 11.09
CA TYR A 16 11.96 0.54 11.24
C TYR A 16 10.83 -0.33 10.68
N CYS A 17 11.14 -1.37 9.91
CA CYS A 17 10.13 -2.10 9.11
C CYS A 17 9.30 -3.03 9.99
N ASP A 18 8.00 -2.74 10.12
CA ASP A 18 7.03 -3.54 10.87
C ASP A 18 6.33 -4.60 9.99
N PHE A 19 6.47 -4.50 8.66
CA PHE A 19 5.88 -5.43 7.71
C PHE A 19 6.30 -6.88 7.97
N ASN A 20 5.47 -7.81 7.46
CA ASN A 20 5.73 -9.25 7.49
C ASN A 20 6.84 -9.63 6.50
N SER A 21 8.06 -9.17 6.77
CA SER A 21 9.26 -9.46 6.01
C SER A 21 10.23 -10.32 6.81
N HIS A 22 10.94 -11.20 6.08
CA HIS A 22 11.86 -12.21 6.58
C HIS A 22 13.14 -12.16 5.77
N THR A 23 14.30 -12.39 6.38
CA THR A 23 15.56 -12.46 5.63
C THR A 23 15.50 -13.59 4.61
N ALA A 24 15.86 -13.29 3.37
CA ALA A 24 15.87 -14.27 2.29
C ALA A 24 16.85 -15.41 2.59
N PRO A 25 16.48 -16.68 2.29
CA PRO A 25 17.45 -17.76 2.27
C PRO A 25 18.48 -17.54 1.14
N GLN A 26 19.56 -18.33 1.13
CA GLN A 26 20.56 -18.28 0.04
C GLN A 26 19.95 -18.51 -1.34
N THR A 27 18.89 -19.31 -1.42
CA THR A 27 18.11 -19.53 -2.63
C THR A 27 16.64 -19.49 -2.24
N ILE A 28 15.90 -18.55 -2.83
CA ILE A 28 14.46 -18.48 -2.64
C ILE A 28 13.82 -19.68 -3.34
N PRO A 29 12.96 -20.46 -2.67
CA PRO A 29 12.31 -21.61 -3.28
C PRO A 29 11.14 -21.14 -4.17
N GLU A 30 11.45 -20.54 -5.32
CA GLU A 30 10.46 -19.91 -6.20
C GLU A 30 9.38 -20.89 -6.67
N ASP A 31 9.78 -22.12 -7.02
CA ASP A 31 8.87 -23.19 -7.48
C ASP A 31 7.89 -23.60 -6.38
N ASP A 32 8.42 -23.98 -5.20
CA ASP A 32 7.58 -24.41 -4.07
C ASP A 32 6.66 -23.27 -3.61
N TYR A 33 7.15 -22.03 -3.66
CA TYR A 33 6.34 -20.87 -3.30
C TYR A 33 5.24 -20.59 -4.31
N LEU A 34 5.52 -20.69 -5.61
CA LEU A 34 4.51 -20.56 -6.65
C LEU A 34 3.41 -21.62 -6.48
N ASP A 35 3.79 -22.88 -6.28
CA ASP A 35 2.84 -23.97 -6.06
C ASP A 35 2.01 -23.73 -4.80
N ALA A 36 2.62 -23.21 -3.73
CA ALA A 36 1.92 -22.85 -2.51
C ALA A 36 0.93 -21.70 -2.72
N LEU A 37 1.29 -20.65 -3.47
CA LEU A 37 0.41 -19.53 -3.82
C LEU A 37 -0.80 -19.99 -4.63
N LEU A 38 -0.59 -20.87 -5.61
CA LEU A 38 -1.67 -21.37 -6.47
C LEU A 38 -2.61 -22.28 -5.70
N ALA A 39 -2.08 -23.17 -4.86
CA ALA A 39 -2.89 -24.02 -3.99
C ALA A 39 -3.64 -23.21 -2.92
N ASP A 40 -3.07 -22.09 -2.45
CA ASP A 40 -3.76 -21.14 -1.56
C ASP A 40 -4.95 -20.48 -2.26
N LEU A 41 -4.73 -19.98 -3.48
CA LEU A 41 -5.79 -19.39 -4.29
C LEU A 41 -6.91 -20.40 -4.57
N ASP A 42 -6.55 -21.62 -4.99
CA ASP A 42 -7.50 -22.69 -5.29
C ASP A 42 -8.33 -23.08 -4.05
N ALA A 43 -7.77 -22.96 -2.84
CA ALA A 43 -8.50 -23.22 -1.59
C ALA A 43 -9.46 -22.08 -1.20
N ASP A 44 -9.13 -20.83 -1.54
CA ASP A 44 -9.99 -19.67 -1.28
C ASP A 44 -11.15 -19.58 -2.28
N LEU A 45 -10.93 -19.97 -3.54
CA LEU A 45 -11.94 -20.01 -4.59
C LEU A 45 -12.87 -21.22 -4.41
N THR A 46 -13.69 -21.21 -3.36
CA THR A 46 -14.67 -22.28 -3.10
C THR A 46 -15.82 -22.31 -4.13
N ILE A 47 -16.07 -21.18 -4.79
CA ILE A 47 -16.87 -20.99 -6.00
C ILE A 47 -16.00 -20.13 -6.94
N PRO A 48 -16.06 -20.29 -8.28
CA PRO A 48 -15.36 -19.38 -9.18
C PRO A 48 -15.71 -17.93 -8.84
N GLU A 49 -14.70 -17.15 -8.45
CA GLU A 49 -14.88 -15.70 -8.27
C GLU A 49 -15.12 -15.10 -9.65
N THR A 50 -16.33 -14.61 -9.88
CA THR A 50 -16.77 -14.08 -11.17
C THR A 50 -16.54 -12.58 -11.29
N ARG A 51 -16.23 -11.90 -10.19
CA ARG A 51 -15.93 -10.47 -10.23
C ARG A 51 -14.55 -10.27 -10.84
N PRO A 52 -14.43 -9.45 -11.89
CA PRO A 52 -13.15 -9.24 -12.55
C PRO A 52 -12.13 -8.58 -11.62
N ILE A 53 -10.88 -9.02 -11.77
CA ILE A 53 -9.70 -8.41 -11.13
C ILE A 53 -9.31 -7.18 -11.97
N GLU A 54 -9.32 -6.01 -11.35
CA GLU A 54 -8.95 -4.76 -12.02
C GLU A 54 -7.47 -4.38 -11.80
N ALA A 55 -6.89 -4.82 -10.68
CA ALA A 55 -5.50 -4.58 -10.35
C ALA A 55 -4.90 -5.73 -9.53
N ILE A 56 -3.62 -6.01 -9.76
CA ILE A 56 -2.79 -6.91 -8.96
C ILE A 56 -1.69 -6.07 -8.31
N PHE A 57 -1.52 -6.21 -7.00
CA PHE A 57 -0.43 -5.57 -6.27
C PHE A 57 0.44 -6.63 -5.62
N ILE A 58 1.74 -6.57 -5.90
CA ILE A 58 2.73 -7.52 -5.42
C ILE A 58 3.65 -6.77 -4.46
N GLY A 59 3.54 -7.09 -3.18
CA GLY A 59 4.24 -6.38 -2.11
C GLY A 59 4.75 -7.30 -1.01
N GLY A 60 5.25 -6.71 0.07
CA GLY A 60 5.58 -7.40 1.31
C GLY A 60 7.00 -7.17 1.77
N GLY A 61 7.87 -8.14 1.54
CA GLY A 61 9.31 -8.00 1.72
C GLY A 61 9.92 -7.19 0.58
N THR A 62 10.53 -7.89 -0.38
CA THR A 62 11.10 -7.29 -1.59
C THR A 62 10.72 -8.18 -2.78
N PRO A 63 9.53 -7.97 -3.37
CA PRO A 63 9.05 -8.78 -4.49
C PRO A 63 10.03 -8.92 -5.65
N SER A 64 10.72 -7.84 -6.01
CA SER A 64 11.77 -7.84 -7.04
C SER A 64 12.94 -8.84 -6.83
N LEU A 65 13.05 -9.49 -5.67
CA LEU A 65 13.97 -10.61 -5.48
C LEU A 65 13.55 -11.87 -6.24
N MET A 66 12.26 -12.04 -6.53
CA MET A 66 11.77 -13.12 -7.38
C MET A 66 12.17 -12.88 -8.84
N SER A 67 12.39 -13.96 -9.58
CA SER A 67 12.77 -13.90 -10.99
C SER A 67 11.62 -13.41 -11.88
N PRO A 68 11.90 -12.79 -13.05
CA PRO A 68 10.88 -12.53 -14.05
C PRO A 68 10.09 -13.79 -14.47
N GLY A 69 10.76 -14.95 -14.55
CA GLY A 69 10.13 -16.22 -14.91
C GLY A 69 9.12 -16.74 -13.87
N PHE A 70 9.34 -16.44 -12.58
CA PHE A 70 8.33 -16.68 -11.54
C PHE A 70 7.04 -15.92 -11.84
N TYR A 71 7.15 -14.63 -12.20
CA TYR A 71 5.98 -13.80 -12.49
C TYR A 71 5.27 -14.19 -13.78
N GLU A 72 6.01 -14.54 -14.84
CA GLU A 72 5.41 -15.09 -16.07
C GLU A 72 4.51 -16.30 -15.77
N ARG A 73 5.03 -17.27 -15.00
CA ARG A 73 4.28 -18.46 -14.61
C ARG A 73 3.12 -18.15 -13.67
N LEU A 74 3.31 -17.22 -12.73
CA LEU A 74 2.24 -16.77 -11.83
C LEU A 74 1.08 -16.19 -12.63
N PHE A 75 1.32 -15.21 -13.50
CA PHE A 75 0.25 -14.56 -14.25
C PHE A 75 -0.44 -15.51 -15.24
N GLU A 76 0.31 -16.40 -15.88
CA GLU A 76 -0.28 -17.46 -16.71
C GLU A 76 -1.22 -18.36 -15.90
N ALA A 77 -0.82 -18.71 -14.67
CA ALA A 77 -1.63 -19.54 -13.78
C ALA A 77 -2.84 -18.79 -13.19
N LEU A 78 -2.72 -17.49 -12.92
CA LEU A 78 -3.83 -16.63 -12.48
C LEU A 78 -4.86 -16.43 -13.59
N ALA A 79 -4.43 -16.22 -14.84
CA ALA A 79 -5.32 -16.07 -15.99
C ALA A 79 -6.21 -17.30 -16.25
N ARG A 80 -5.80 -18.49 -15.76
CA ARG A 80 -6.60 -19.73 -15.80
C ARG A 80 -7.63 -19.85 -14.68
N ARG A 81 -7.52 -19.04 -13.62
CA ARG A 81 -8.29 -19.16 -12.37
C ARG A 81 -9.22 -17.97 -12.11
N LEU A 82 -8.82 -16.79 -12.57
CA LEU A 82 -9.48 -15.53 -12.29
C LEU A 82 -9.93 -14.85 -13.59
N ASP A 83 -11.02 -14.10 -13.52
CA ASP A 83 -11.40 -13.20 -14.61
C ASP A 83 -10.48 -11.97 -14.61
N LEU A 84 -9.50 -11.96 -15.52
CA LEU A 84 -8.56 -10.86 -15.73
C LEU A 84 -8.99 -9.94 -16.89
N SER A 85 -10.23 -10.03 -17.38
CA SER A 85 -10.71 -9.27 -18.54
C SER A 85 -10.69 -7.74 -18.35
N ARG A 86 -10.67 -7.28 -17.10
CA ARG A 86 -10.58 -5.86 -16.74
C ARG A 86 -9.27 -5.48 -16.05
N LEU A 87 -8.27 -6.36 -16.08
CA LEU A 87 -6.98 -6.11 -15.47
C LEU A 87 -6.26 -4.98 -16.21
N ASP A 88 -5.99 -3.89 -15.50
CA ASP A 88 -5.35 -2.69 -16.05
C ASP A 88 -4.00 -2.39 -15.38
N GLU A 89 -3.85 -2.73 -14.10
CA GLU A 89 -2.65 -2.44 -13.33
C GLU A 89 -2.05 -3.70 -12.68
N ILE A 90 -0.75 -3.89 -12.87
CA ILE A 90 0.06 -4.86 -12.12
C ILE A 90 1.24 -4.09 -11.51
N THR A 91 1.20 -3.92 -10.19
CA THR A 91 2.21 -3.18 -9.42
C THR A 91 3.17 -4.14 -8.74
N LEU A 92 4.47 -3.85 -8.85
CA LEU A 92 5.53 -4.58 -8.14
C LEU A 92 6.33 -3.61 -7.26
N GLU A 93 6.45 -3.93 -5.97
CA GLU A 93 7.40 -3.25 -5.09
C GLU A 93 8.84 -3.72 -5.36
N ALA A 94 9.76 -2.76 -5.43
CA ALA A 94 11.18 -3.01 -5.58
C ALA A 94 12.00 -2.06 -4.71
N ASN A 95 13.18 -2.53 -4.31
CA ASN A 95 14.18 -1.69 -3.64
C ASN A 95 15.27 -1.32 -4.66
N PRO A 96 15.87 -0.13 -4.56
CA PRO A 96 17.05 0.19 -5.37
C PRO A 96 18.18 -0.80 -5.12
N GLY A 97 18.75 -1.35 -6.20
CA GLY A 97 19.76 -2.40 -6.14
C GLY A 97 20.16 -2.90 -7.52
N THR A 98 21.45 -3.18 -7.71
CA THR A 98 22.01 -3.56 -9.02
C THR A 98 21.43 -4.85 -9.61
N VAL A 99 20.99 -5.78 -8.75
CA VAL A 99 20.39 -7.05 -9.18
C VAL A 99 18.97 -6.84 -9.68
N GLU A 100 18.19 -6.02 -8.98
CA GLU A 100 16.82 -5.65 -9.29
C GLU A 100 16.75 -4.80 -10.56
N GLU A 101 17.67 -3.83 -10.71
CA GLU A 101 17.81 -2.97 -11.89
C GLU A 101 17.95 -3.77 -13.19
N ALA A 102 18.79 -4.81 -13.17
CA ALA A 102 19.01 -5.68 -14.33
C ALA A 102 17.76 -6.50 -14.71
N ARG A 103 16.76 -6.63 -13.81
CA ARG A 103 15.56 -7.44 -14.01
C ARG A 103 14.34 -6.64 -14.46
N PHE A 104 14.36 -5.30 -14.41
CA PHE A 104 13.21 -4.47 -14.78
C PHE A 104 12.67 -4.74 -16.19
N THR A 105 13.56 -4.97 -17.17
CA THR A 105 13.13 -5.36 -18.54
C THR A 105 12.39 -6.70 -18.53
N GLY A 106 12.83 -7.65 -17.71
CA GLY A 106 12.14 -8.94 -17.54
C GLY A 106 10.77 -8.77 -16.87
N PHE A 107 10.68 -7.94 -15.83
CA PHE A 107 9.39 -7.66 -15.17
C PHE A 107 8.38 -7.00 -16.11
N ARG A 108 8.81 -6.04 -16.95
CA ARG A 108 7.94 -5.49 -18.01
C ARG A 108 7.44 -6.56 -18.96
N ARG A 109 8.33 -7.43 -19.42
CA ARG A 109 7.97 -8.53 -20.34
C ARG A 109 7.00 -9.52 -19.71
N ALA A 110 7.11 -9.77 -18.41
CA ALA A 110 6.18 -10.59 -17.66
C ALA A 110 4.77 -9.97 -17.56
N GLY A 111 4.61 -8.69 -17.89
CA GLY A 111 3.32 -7.97 -17.85
C GLY A 111 3.16 -7.00 -16.68
N ILE A 112 4.17 -6.89 -15.80
CA ILE A 112 4.17 -5.92 -14.71
C ILE A 112 4.22 -4.53 -15.32
N ASN A 113 3.23 -3.70 -15.01
CA ASN A 113 3.06 -2.43 -15.71
C ASN A 113 3.24 -1.18 -14.81
N ARG A 114 3.50 -1.37 -13.51
CA ARG A 114 3.82 -0.32 -12.54
C ARG A 114 4.89 -0.77 -11.55
N LEU A 115 5.79 0.13 -11.14
CA LEU A 115 6.76 -0.10 -10.05
C LEU A 115 6.51 0.84 -8.87
N SER A 116 6.79 0.35 -7.66
CA SER A 116 6.95 1.16 -6.44
C SER A 116 8.38 1.00 -5.94
N LEU A 117 9.16 2.07 -5.93
CA LEU A 117 10.57 2.04 -5.57
C LEU A 117 10.79 2.56 -4.14
N GLY A 118 11.19 1.67 -3.24
CA GLY A 118 11.50 1.95 -1.84
C GLY A 118 12.78 2.75 -1.63
N VAL A 119 12.80 4.03 -2.01
CA VAL A 119 14.00 4.90 -1.96
C VAL A 119 14.25 5.42 -0.54
N GLN A 120 13.20 5.90 0.11
CA GLN A 120 13.15 6.50 1.46
C GLN A 120 13.86 7.85 1.59
N SER A 121 15.09 7.98 1.07
CA SER A 121 15.83 9.25 0.97
C SER A 121 16.90 9.12 -0.12
N PHE A 122 17.37 10.24 -0.66
CA PHE A 122 18.55 10.32 -1.51
C PHE A 122 19.79 10.75 -0.73
N ASP A 123 19.63 11.23 0.51
CA ASP A 123 20.72 11.63 1.39
C ASP A 123 21.42 10.38 2.00
N PRO A 124 22.75 10.25 1.85
CA PRO A 124 23.49 9.08 2.31
C PRO A 124 23.48 8.93 3.84
N ASP A 125 23.49 10.02 4.60
CA ASP A 125 23.52 9.98 6.06
C ASP A 125 22.15 9.50 6.59
N HIS A 126 21.06 9.93 5.95
CA HIS A 126 19.71 9.46 6.29
C HIS A 126 19.51 7.98 5.95
N LEU A 127 20.00 7.54 4.80
CA LEU A 127 19.96 6.13 4.39
C LEU A 127 20.75 5.22 5.35
N GLU A 128 21.94 5.65 5.78
CA GLU A 128 22.75 4.91 6.76
C GLU A 128 21.99 4.77 8.09
N ARG A 129 21.41 5.85 8.60
CA ARG A 129 20.61 5.84 9.84
C ARG A 129 19.39 4.95 9.74
N LEU A 130 18.75 4.91 8.57
CA LEU A 130 17.65 4.01 8.25
C LEU A 130 18.07 2.55 8.06
N GLY A 131 19.37 2.25 8.11
CA GLY A 131 19.91 0.90 7.89
C GLY A 131 19.67 0.38 6.47
N ARG A 132 19.53 1.29 5.50
CA ARG A 132 19.39 0.93 4.08
C ARG A 132 20.73 0.42 3.55
N ILE A 133 20.65 -0.50 2.59
CA ILE A 133 21.83 -1.14 1.99
C ILE A 133 22.17 -0.56 0.61
N HIS A 134 21.41 0.44 0.17
CA HIS A 134 21.55 1.17 -1.08
C HIS A 134 21.87 2.64 -0.78
N GLY A 135 22.55 3.33 -1.69
CA GLY A 135 22.79 4.78 -1.62
C GLY A 135 21.88 5.59 -2.56
N GLY A 136 21.90 6.92 -2.43
CA GLY A 136 21.11 7.83 -3.29
C GLY A 136 21.41 7.70 -4.79
N ASP A 137 22.67 7.43 -5.14
CA ASP A 137 23.06 7.16 -6.54
C ASP A 137 22.43 5.86 -7.05
N ASP A 138 22.29 4.83 -6.21
CA ASP A 138 21.62 3.57 -6.57
C ASP A 138 20.13 3.80 -6.80
N ALA A 139 19.49 4.60 -5.93
CA ALA A 139 18.10 5.02 -6.11
C ALA A 139 17.89 5.74 -7.45
N SER A 140 18.76 6.70 -7.76
CA SER A 140 18.69 7.48 -9.01
C SER A 140 18.87 6.60 -10.25
N ARG A 141 19.81 5.65 -10.22
CA ARG A 141 20.00 4.68 -11.31
C ARG A 141 18.82 3.73 -11.43
N ALA A 142 18.23 3.28 -10.33
CA ALA A 142 17.07 2.41 -10.35
C ALA A 142 15.85 3.07 -11.02
N VAL A 143 15.57 4.34 -10.71
CA VAL A 143 14.49 5.10 -11.38
C VAL A 143 14.78 5.21 -12.88
N THR A 144 16.01 5.57 -13.25
CA THR A 144 16.42 5.69 -14.66
C THR A 144 16.32 4.35 -15.41
N ALA A 145 16.74 3.26 -14.77
CA ALA A 145 16.68 1.91 -15.33
C ALA A 145 15.23 1.44 -15.52
N ALA A 146 14.34 1.76 -14.57
CA ALA A 146 12.91 1.49 -14.69
C ALA A 146 12.29 2.22 -15.89
N GLN A 147 12.59 3.51 -16.06
CA GLN A 147 12.15 4.29 -17.22
C GLN A 147 12.70 3.71 -18.52
N ALA A 148 14.00 3.38 -18.56
CA ALA A 148 14.64 2.77 -19.73
C ALA A 148 14.07 1.37 -20.07
N ALA A 149 13.60 0.62 -19.08
CA ALA A 149 12.91 -0.65 -19.28
C ALA A 149 11.50 -0.49 -19.87
N GLY A 150 10.95 0.74 -19.90
CA GLY A 150 9.61 1.04 -20.42
C GLY A 150 8.52 1.10 -19.35
N PHE A 151 8.86 1.31 -18.08
CA PHE A 151 7.86 1.64 -17.06
C PHE A 151 7.42 3.10 -17.19
N GLU A 152 6.14 3.31 -17.51
CA GLU A 152 5.51 4.63 -17.51
C GLU A 152 4.98 5.01 -16.12
N ARG A 153 4.42 4.04 -15.39
CA ARG A 153 3.92 4.20 -14.03
C ARG A 153 4.98 3.81 -13.01
N ILE A 154 5.64 4.81 -12.43
CA ILE A 154 6.66 4.62 -11.40
C ILE A 154 6.26 5.47 -10.19
N ASN A 155 6.17 4.81 -9.05
CA ASN A 155 6.09 5.45 -7.75
C ASN A 155 7.48 5.46 -7.10
N ILE A 156 7.82 6.57 -6.44
CA ILE A 156 8.99 6.70 -5.58
C ILE A 156 8.49 6.86 -4.14
N ASP A 157 8.85 5.91 -3.27
CA ASP A 157 8.52 5.96 -1.85
C ASP A 157 9.61 6.75 -1.12
N LEU A 158 9.23 7.84 -0.46
CA LEU A 158 10.08 8.72 0.33
C LEU A 158 9.56 8.86 1.76
N MET A 159 10.49 8.93 2.70
CA MET A 159 10.20 9.17 4.11
C MET A 159 10.62 10.57 4.53
N HIS A 160 9.84 11.20 5.39
CA HIS A 160 10.22 12.43 6.07
C HIS A 160 10.14 12.28 7.60
N GLY A 161 10.66 13.28 8.32
CA GLY A 161 10.82 13.18 9.77
C GLY A 161 11.93 12.19 10.18
N LEU A 162 12.94 12.02 9.33
CA LEU A 162 14.06 11.12 9.59
C LEU A 162 14.96 11.66 10.72
N PRO A 163 15.77 10.81 11.38
CA PRO A 163 16.60 11.24 12.50
C PRO A 163 17.55 12.38 12.11
N GLN A 164 17.39 13.55 12.76
CA GLN A 164 18.14 14.79 12.47
C GLN A 164 17.90 15.40 11.08
N GLN A 165 16.81 15.04 10.40
CA GLN A 165 16.44 15.63 9.11
C GLN A 165 15.95 17.07 9.28
N THR A 166 16.50 17.99 8.49
CA THR A 166 16.00 19.37 8.43
C THR A 166 14.92 19.53 7.36
N PRO A 167 14.10 20.60 7.41
CA PRO A 167 13.14 20.92 6.35
C PRO A 167 13.77 20.97 4.95
N GLU A 168 14.96 21.57 4.83
CA GLU A 168 15.67 21.70 3.56
C GLU A 168 16.08 20.34 2.99
N GLN A 169 16.51 19.40 3.85
CA GLN A 169 16.87 18.05 3.40
C GLN A 169 15.63 17.25 2.96
N ALA A 170 14.52 17.37 3.68
CA ALA A 170 13.27 16.71 3.31
C ALA A 170 12.73 17.21 1.94
N VAL A 171 12.83 18.52 1.69
CA VAL A 171 12.48 19.11 0.39
C VAL A 171 13.47 18.69 -0.70
N ALA A 172 14.77 18.63 -0.41
CA ALA A 172 15.78 18.19 -1.38
C ALA A 172 15.54 16.74 -1.87
N ASP A 173 15.06 15.84 -1.00
CA ASP A 173 14.64 14.49 -1.38
C ASP A 173 13.47 14.53 -2.37
N LEU A 174 12.48 15.39 -2.14
CA LEU A 174 11.34 15.59 -3.03
C LEU A 174 11.78 16.18 -4.38
N GLU A 175 12.59 17.24 -4.37
CA GLU A 175 13.10 17.87 -5.60
C GLU A 175 13.88 16.87 -6.45
N THR A 176 14.68 16.01 -5.82
CA THR A 176 15.41 14.94 -6.51
C THR A 176 14.47 13.92 -7.13
N ALA A 177 13.44 13.45 -6.40
CA ALA A 177 12.43 12.55 -6.96
C ALA A 177 11.64 13.19 -8.12
N LEU A 178 11.23 14.45 -7.95
CA LEU A 178 10.46 15.21 -8.94
C LEU A 178 11.25 15.46 -10.23
N ALA A 179 12.58 15.58 -10.15
CA ALA A 179 13.45 15.71 -11.33
C ALA A 179 13.38 14.51 -12.28
N PHE A 180 13.01 13.31 -11.79
CA PHE A 180 12.75 12.15 -12.64
C PHE A 180 11.43 12.23 -13.40
N ASN A 181 10.57 13.20 -13.08
CA ASN A 181 9.28 13.44 -13.73
C ASN A 181 8.35 12.21 -13.70
N THR A 182 8.38 11.45 -12.59
CA THR A 182 7.45 10.33 -12.35
C THR A 182 6.05 10.84 -12.03
N GLY A 183 5.04 10.01 -12.26
CA GLY A 183 3.64 10.36 -12.06
C GLY A 183 3.16 10.28 -10.61
N HIS A 184 3.95 9.68 -9.71
CA HIS A 184 3.51 9.32 -8.37
C HIS A 184 4.67 9.33 -7.36
N ILE A 185 4.39 9.82 -6.15
CA ILE A 185 5.30 9.81 -4.99
C ILE A 185 4.48 9.39 -3.76
N SER A 186 4.89 8.34 -3.06
CA SER A 186 4.45 8.13 -1.68
C SER A 186 5.39 8.90 -0.78
N TRP A 187 4.86 9.84 -0.01
CA TRP A 187 5.62 10.66 0.91
C TRP A 187 4.98 10.60 2.29
N TYR A 188 5.68 9.98 3.24
CA TYR A 188 5.12 9.63 4.54
C TYR A 188 6.12 9.82 5.67
N GLN A 189 5.60 10.10 6.86
CA GLN A 189 6.43 10.30 8.04
C GLN A 189 7.00 8.96 8.53
N LEU A 190 8.25 8.97 9.00
CA LEU A 190 8.78 7.87 9.78
C LEU A 190 8.01 7.73 11.10
N THR A 191 7.27 6.63 11.23
CA THR A 191 6.59 6.26 12.48
C THR A 191 7.33 5.11 13.17
N ILE A 192 7.45 5.21 14.50
CA ILE A 192 8.13 4.19 15.31
C ILE A 192 7.13 3.13 15.73
N GLU A 193 7.09 2.04 14.96
CA GLU A 193 6.10 0.98 15.16
C GLU A 193 6.51 -0.04 16.24
N PRO A 194 5.56 -0.56 17.04
CA PRO A 194 5.81 -1.65 17.96
C PRO A 194 6.47 -2.86 17.27
N ASN A 195 7.30 -3.60 18.01
CA ASN A 195 8.02 -4.79 17.51
C ASN A 195 9.11 -4.53 16.47
N THR A 196 9.58 -3.29 16.34
CA THR A 196 10.72 -2.92 15.48
C THR A 196 11.99 -2.70 16.29
N VAL A 197 13.16 -2.68 15.61
CA VAL A 197 14.43 -2.32 16.28
C VAL A 197 14.37 -0.88 16.76
N PHE A 198 13.81 0.03 15.96
CA PHE A 198 13.62 1.43 16.34
C PHE A 198 12.68 1.58 17.55
N HIS A 199 11.67 0.74 17.74
CA HIS A 199 10.89 0.78 18.98
C HIS A 199 11.72 0.35 20.21
N SER A 200 12.61 -0.64 20.04
CA SER A 200 13.49 -1.09 21.14
C SER A 200 14.67 -0.16 21.41
N GLN A 201 15.11 0.59 20.39
CA GLN A 201 16.23 1.54 20.42
C GLN A 201 15.83 2.79 19.62
N PRO A 202 15.00 3.67 20.23
CA PRO A 202 14.44 4.81 19.52
C PRO A 202 15.50 5.80 19.06
N PRO A 203 15.54 6.15 17.76
CA PRO A 203 16.36 7.27 17.32
C PRO A 203 15.75 8.59 17.81
N THR A 204 16.57 9.65 17.88
CA THR A 204 16.06 11.01 18.08
C THR A 204 15.44 11.51 16.79
N LEU A 205 14.12 11.72 16.82
CA LEU A 205 13.36 12.32 15.72
C LEU A 205 13.29 13.84 15.85
N PRO A 206 13.00 14.57 14.76
CA PRO A 206 12.69 16.00 14.82
C PRO A 206 11.51 16.28 15.77
N ASP A 207 11.48 17.48 16.36
CA ASP A 207 10.37 17.93 17.19
C ASP A 207 9.13 18.28 16.35
N GLU A 208 7.99 18.49 17.03
CA GLU A 208 6.70 18.75 16.36
C GLU A 208 6.74 20.01 15.48
N ASP A 209 7.42 21.08 15.90
CA ASP A 209 7.56 22.31 15.12
C ASP A 209 8.36 22.07 13.83
N THR A 210 9.44 21.29 13.92
CA THR A 210 10.25 20.90 12.75
C THR A 210 9.47 19.99 11.82
N LEU A 211 8.72 19.02 12.34
CA LEU A 211 7.88 18.11 11.56
C LEU A 211 6.77 18.88 10.82
N ALA A 212 6.13 19.83 11.48
CA ALA A 212 5.13 20.70 10.86
C ALA A 212 5.76 21.52 9.73
N THR A 213 6.95 22.08 9.94
CA THR A 213 7.69 22.83 8.91
C THR A 213 8.07 21.95 7.72
N ILE A 214 8.55 20.72 7.97
CA ILE A 214 8.84 19.72 6.92
C ILE A 214 7.57 19.44 6.10
N GLN A 215 6.46 19.16 6.78
CA GLN A 215 5.20 18.82 6.13
C GLN A 215 4.71 19.98 5.26
N GLU A 216 4.60 21.19 5.80
CA GLU A 216 4.13 22.37 5.06
C GLU A 216 5.00 22.66 3.82
N ALA A 217 6.32 22.62 3.97
CA ALA A 217 7.25 22.88 2.87
C ALA A 217 7.19 21.80 1.78
N GLY A 218 7.13 20.53 2.15
CA GLY A 218 7.06 19.44 1.17
C GLY A 218 5.69 19.31 0.49
N GLU A 219 4.58 19.56 1.22
CA GLU A 219 3.25 19.64 0.61
C GLU A 219 3.19 20.76 -0.45
N ALA A 220 3.74 21.93 -0.14
CA ALA A 220 3.85 23.03 -1.11
C ALA A 220 4.69 22.63 -2.33
N CYS A 221 5.86 22.03 -2.12
CA CYS A 221 6.75 21.56 -3.19
C CYS A 221 6.04 20.59 -4.15
N LEU A 222 5.32 19.59 -3.61
CA LEU A 222 4.56 18.61 -4.40
C LEU A 222 3.43 19.26 -5.21
N GLN A 223 2.69 20.19 -4.61
CA GLN A 223 1.60 20.90 -5.27
C GLN A 223 2.08 21.82 -6.40
N GLU A 224 3.19 22.53 -6.20
CA GLU A 224 3.81 23.38 -7.22
C GLU A 224 4.25 22.58 -8.46
N HIS A 225 4.59 21.30 -8.28
CA HIS A 225 4.92 20.37 -9.37
C HIS A 225 3.70 19.62 -9.95
N GLY A 226 2.49 20.00 -9.53
CA GLY A 226 1.23 19.48 -10.07
C GLY A 226 0.83 18.10 -9.56
N LEU A 227 1.44 17.62 -8.47
CA LEU A 227 0.98 16.41 -7.79
C LEU A 227 -0.13 16.78 -6.80
N GLN A 228 -1.14 15.92 -6.71
CA GLN A 228 -2.26 16.05 -5.78
C GLN A 228 -2.21 14.92 -4.78
N ARG A 229 -2.43 15.23 -3.51
CA ARG A 229 -2.64 14.23 -2.49
C ARG A 229 -3.98 13.55 -2.73
N TYR A 230 -3.98 12.27 -3.07
CA TYR A 230 -5.21 11.51 -3.26
C TYR A 230 -5.56 10.66 -2.03
N GLU A 231 -4.55 10.30 -1.23
CA GLU A 231 -4.69 9.70 0.10
C GLU A 231 -3.60 10.20 1.05
N VAL A 232 -3.72 9.94 2.35
CA VAL A 232 -2.84 10.43 3.43
C VAL A 232 -1.35 10.49 3.05
N SER A 233 -0.80 9.43 2.46
CA SER A 233 0.63 9.28 2.19
C SER A 233 1.02 9.35 0.71
N ALA A 234 0.08 9.50 -0.22
CA ALA A 234 0.38 9.37 -1.64
C ALA A 234 -0.13 10.54 -2.46
N TRP A 235 0.77 10.96 -3.34
CA TRP A 235 0.68 12.10 -4.21
C TRP A 235 0.85 11.63 -5.64
N SER A 236 -0.03 12.08 -6.52
CA SER A 236 0.08 11.70 -7.93
C SER A 236 -0.42 12.80 -8.84
N ARG A 237 -0.01 12.74 -10.10
CA ARG A 237 -0.75 13.42 -11.16
C ARG A 237 -2.12 12.77 -11.32
N PRO A 238 -3.13 13.51 -11.80
CA PRO A 238 -4.43 12.92 -12.08
C PRO A 238 -4.32 11.73 -13.05
N GLY A 239 -4.85 10.57 -12.67
CA GLY A 239 -4.81 9.35 -13.46
C GLY A 239 -3.63 8.40 -13.16
N GLU A 240 -2.68 8.82 -12.33
CA GLU A 240 -1.52 8.01 -11.92
C GLU A 240 -1.70 7.34 -10.54
N GLU A 241 -2.87 7.51 -9.91
CA GLU A 241 -3.20 6.91 -8.61
C GLU A 241 -3.07 5.38 -8.64
N CYS A 242 -2.62 4.76 -7.55
CA CYS A 242 -2.59 3.29 -7.44
C CYS A 242 -4.01 2.73 -7.41
N ARG A 243 -4.38 1.95 -8.43
CA ARG A 243 -5.71 1.35 -8.55
C ARG A 243 -5.97 0.36 -7.43
N HIS A 244 -4.96 -0.42 -7.05
CA HIS A 244 -5.07 -1.32 -5.90
C HIS A 244 -5.33 -0.55 -4.60
N ASN A 245 -4.54 0.51 -4.33
CA ASN A 245 -4.71 1.31 -3.12
C ASN A 245 -6.06 2.02 -3.12
N LEU A 246 -6.49 2.59 -4.25
CA LEU A 246 -7.81 3.21 -4.38
C LEU A 246 -8.95 2.22 -4.09
N ASN A 247 -8.88 0.97 -4.58
CA ASN A 247 -9.86 -0.05 -4.24
C ASN A 247 -9.87 -0.33 -2.72
N TYR A 248 -8.70 -0.49 -2.11
CA TYR A 248 -8.57 -0.70 -0.66
C TYR A 248 -9.16 0.47 0.15
N TRP A 249 -8.79 1.72 -0.19
CA TRP A 249 -9.29 2.91 0.52
C TRP A 249 -10.76 3.18 0.27
N ARG A 250 -11.33 2.74 -0.86
CA ARG A 250 -12.79 2.78 -1.12
C ARG A 250 -13.57 1.65 -0.44
N PHE A 251 -12.95 0.95 0.51
CA PHE A 251 -13.50 -0.20 1.20
C PHE A 251 -13.94 -1.33 0.24
N GLY A 252 -13.30 -1.40 -0.93
CA GLY A 252 -13.54 -2.43 -1.93
C GLY A 252 -13.02 -3.79 -1.50
N ASP A 253 -13.39 -4.81 -2.27
CA ASP A 253 -12.97 -6.18 -2.01
C ASP A 253 -11.63 -6.48 -2.69
N TYR A 254 -10.84 -7.31 -2.01
CA TYR A 254 -9.56 -7.77 -2.49
C TYR A 254 -9.23 -9.15 -1.95
N LEU A 255 -8.82 -10.03 -2.87
CA LEU A 255 -8.22 -11.32 -2.55
C LEU A 255 -6.78 -11.11 -2.11
N ALA A 256 -6.28 -11.98 -1.24
CA ALA A 256 -4.88 -12.03 -0.88
C ALA A 256 -4.35 -13.44 -0.73
N ILE A 257 -3.18 -13.66 -1.31
CA ILE A 257 -2.42 -14.90 -1.22
C ILE A 257 -0.97 -14.61 -0.80
N GLY A 258 -0.29 -15.63 -0.31
CA GLY A 258 1.09 -15.52 0.16
C GLY A 258 1.19 -15.35 1.67
N ALA A 259 2.38 -15.65 2.18
CA ALA A 259 2.65 -15.71 3.61
C ALA A 259 2.43 -14.35 4.29
N GLY A 260 1.39 -14.25 5.13
CA GLY A 260 0.99 -12.99 5.79
C GLY A 260 0.11 -12.06 4.96
N GLY A 261 -0.37 -12.49 3.78
CA GLY A 261 -1.38 -11.75 3.02
C GLY A 261 -2.69 -11.59 3.80
N HIS A 262 -3.34 -10.43 3.64
CA HIS A 262 -4.65 -10.13 4.26
C HIS A 262 -5.65 -9.81 3.17
N GLY A 263 -6.87 -10.32 3.25
CA GLY A 263 -7.93 -10.08 2.28
C GLY A 263 -9.22 -9.60 2.94
N LYS A 264 -10.09 -8.98 2.13
CA LYS A 264 -11.45 -8.56 2.50
C LYS A 264 -12.40 -8.94 1.38
N LEU A 265 -13.45 -9.66 1.72
CA LEU A 265 -14.51 -10.06 0.80
C LEU A 265 -15.88 -9.72 1.38
N THR A 266 -16.75 -9.17 0.54
CA THR A 266 -18.16 -8.96 0.81
C THR A 266 -18.98 -9.99 0.03
N ASP A 267 -19.90 -10.64 0.72
CA ASP A 267 -20.99 -11.44 0.18
C ASP A 267 -22.31 -10.69 0.40
N PRO A 268 -22.85 -10.04 -0.64
CA PRO A 268 -24.09 -9.28 -0.54
C PRO A 268 -25.33 -10.16 -0.30
N GLU A 269 -25.32 -11.42 -0.74
CA GLU A 269 -26.48 -12.32 -0.58
C GLU A 269 -26.58 -12.80 0.87
N ALA A 270 -25.43 -13.05 1.50
CA ALA A 270 -25.34 -13.44 2.90
C ALA A 270 -25.31 -12.23 3.87
N ASP A 271 -25.30 -10.98 3.37
CA ASP A 271 -25.03 -9.76 4.15
C ASP A 271 -23.78 -9.92 5.03
N GLN A 272 -22.70 -10.46 4.47
CA GLN A 272 -21.48 -10.80 5.19
C GLN A 272 -20.27 -10.03 4.65
N ILE A 273 -19.44 -9.51 5.55
CA ILE A 273 -18.13 -8.97 5.19
C ILE A 273 -17.10 -9.74 6.00
N THR A 274 -16.19 -10.44 5.33
CA THR A 274 -15.15 -11.25 5.95
C THR A 274 -13.78 -10.66 5.67
N ARG A 275 -13.00 -10.47 6.73
CA ARG A 275 -11.55 -10.32 6.63
C ARG A 275 -10.87 -11.65 6.94
N TYR A 276 -9.76 -11.90 6.27
CA TYR A 276 -8.96 -13.09 6.51
C TYR A 276 -7.48 -12.78 6.38
N TRP A 277 -6.65 -13.61 7.02
CA TRP A 277 -5.20 -13.49 6.95
C TRP A 277 -4.54 -14.85 6.79
N LYS A 278 -3.47 -14.86 5.99
CA LYS A 278 -2.68 -16.05 5.72
C LYS A 278 -1.67 -16.32 6.83
N THR A 279 -1.20 -17.56 6.87
CA THR A 279 -0.09 -17.98 7.73
C THR A 279 1.11 -17.05 7.53
N ARG A 280 1.60 -16.44 8.62
CA ARG A 280 2.56 -15.32 8.55
C ARG A 280 3.97 -15.72 8.15
N ARG A 281 4.50 -16.80 8.73
CA ARG A 281 5.89 -17.22 8.49
C ARG A 281 5.99 -17.99 7.15
N PRO A 282 7.00 -17.70 6.31
CA PRO A 282 7.14 -18.36 5.01
C PRO A 282 7.30 -19.88 5.13
N GLU A 283 8.08 -20.36 6.09
CA GLU A 283 8.28 -21.80 6.34
C GLU A 283 6.96 -22.49 6.73
N ASP A 284 6.21 -21.89 7.66
CA ASP A 284 4.91 -22.43 8.08
C ASP A 284 3.90 -22.40 6.93
N TYR A 285 3.92 -21.35 6.10
CA TYR A 285 3.05 -21.21 4.93
C TYR A 285 3.35 -22.27 3.86
N LEU A 286 4.63 -22.53 3.58
CA LEU A 286 5.07 -23.56 2.64
C LEU A 286 4.70 -24.97 3.12
N ASN A 287 4.94 -25.26 4.41
CA ASN A 287 4.71 -26.59 4.99
C ASN A 287 3.24 -26.89 5.34
N ARG A 288 2.34 -25.93 5.17
CA ARG A 288 0.93 -26.08 5.55
C ARG A 288 0.17 -26.97 4.56
N ILE A 289 -0.48 -27.99 5.11
CA ILE A 289 -1.39 -28.88 4.38
C ILE A 289 -2.82 -28.34 4.52
N GLY A 290 -3.54 -28.25 3.40
CA GLY A 290 -4.90 -27.70 3.36
C GLY A 290 -4.92 -26.17 3.23
N SER A 291 -5.91 -25.52 3.84
CA SER A 291 -6.05 -24.06 3.75
C SER A 291 -4.88 -23.35 4.44
N ARG A 292 -4.26 -22.39 3.73
CA ARG A 292 -3.18 -21.56 4.28
C ARG A 292 -3.68 -20.34 5.06
N THR A 293 -5.00 -20.13 5.10
CA THR A 293 -5.67 -19.15 5.95
C THR A 293 -5.46 -19.50 7.43
N ALA A 294 -4.84 -18.58 8.17
CA ALA A 294 -4.54 -18.74 9.58
C ALA A 294 -5.67 -18.24 10.47
N GLY A 295 -6.47 -17.29 9.99
CA GLY A 295 -7.66 -16.83 10.67
C GLY A 295 -8.58 -16.03 9.75
N ARG A 296 -9.81 -15.86 10.23
CA ARG A 296 -10.87 -15.08 9.58
C ARG A 296 -11.69 -14.37 10.65
N GLN A 297 -12.21 -13.21 10.31
CA GLN A 297 -13.13 -12.43 11.13
C GLN A 297 -14.25 -11.93 10.25
N GLU A 298 -15.48 -12.16 10.68
CA GLU A 298 -16.64 -11.49 10.13
C GLU A 298 -16.78 -10.11 10.78
N LEU A 299 -17.01 -9.07 9.96
CA LEU A 299 -17.26 -7.73 10.46
C LEU A 299 -18.73 -7.59 10.85
N GLU A 300 -18.96 -7.48 12.15
CA GLU A 300 -20.28 -7.26 12.72
C GLU A 300 -20.86 -5.93 12.27
N HIS A 301 -22.19 -5.82 12.21
CA HIS A 301 -22.88 -4.62 11.74
C HIS A 301 -22.51 -3.36 12.53
N VAL A 302 -22.13 -3.53 13.81
CA VAL A 302 -21.72 -2.44 14.68
C VAL A 302 -20.34 -1.87 14.31
N ASP A 303 -19.44 -2.71 13.78
CA ASP A 303 -18.07 -2.31 13.44
C ASP A 303 -17.96 -1.74 12.02
N ARG A 304 -18.83 -2.17 11.09
CA ARG A 304 -18.80 -1.79 9.67
C ARG A 304 -18.73 -0.28 9.42
N PRO A 305 -19.43 0.61 10.16
CA PRO A 305 -19.35 2.04 9.91
C PRO A 305 -17.96 2.61 10.15
N LEU A 306 -17.34 2.29 11.31
CA LEU A 306 -15.99 2.75 11.63
C LEU A 306 -14.99 2.18 10.63
N GLU A 307 -15.08 0.90 10.30
CA GLU A 307 -14.20 0.24 9.32
C GLU A 307 -14.28 0.89 7.93
N PHE A 308 -15.49 1.20 7.45
CA PHE A 308 -15.67 1.90 6.19
C PHE A 308 -15.06 3.30 6.21
N LEU A 309 -15.25 4.06 7.30
CA LEU A 309 -14.77 5.42 7.43
C LEU A 309 -13.25 5.49 7.66
N LEU A 310 -12.66 4.53 8.38
CA LEU A 310 -11.22 4.35 8.55
C LEU A 310 -10.50 4.21 7.20
N ASN A 311 -11.14 3.52 6.24
CA ASN A 311 -10.62 3.40 4.89
C ASN A 311 -10.90 4.66 4.05
N THR A 312 -12.17 5.09 3.98
CA THR A 312 -12.63 6.06 2.98
C THR A 312 -12.25 7.51 3.30
N LEU A 313 -12.18 7.88 4.58
CA LEU A 313 -11.79 9.24 4.98
C LEU A 313 -10.28 9.48 4.86
N ARG A 314 -9.47 8.45 4.55
CA ARG A 314 -8.07 8.64 4.12
C ARG A 314 -7.96 9.27 2.74
N LEU A 315 -8.99 9.17 1.90
CA LEU A 315 -9.01 9.78 0.57
C LEU A 315 -9.32 11.27 0.68
N SER A 316 -8.47 12.13 0.11
CA SER A 316 -8.69 13.57 0.15
C SER A 316 -9.97 14.00 -0.58
N ALA A 317 -10.33 13.32 -1.67
CA ALA A 317 -11.61 13.53 -2.36
C ALA A 317 -12.80 12.84 -1.67
N GLY A 318 -12.53 11.96 -0.69
CA GLY A 318 -13.51 11.10 -0.06
C GLY A 318 -14.22 10.14 -1.01
N VAL A 319 -15.47 9.81 -0.68
CA VAL A 319 -16.34 8.94 -1.48
C VAL A 319 -17.77 9.48 -1.53
N PRO A 320 -18.61 9.10 -2.52
CA PRO A 320 -20.03 9.39 -2.49
C PRO A 320 -20.71 8.76 -1.26
N THR A 321 -21.71 9.42 -0.66
CA THR A 321 -22.49 8.83 0.44
C THR A 321 -23.20 7.55 0.04
N SER A 322 -23.55 7.38 -1.24
CA SER A 322 -24.14 6.14 -1.77
C SER A 322 -23.22 4.93 -1.67
N SER A 323 -21.90 5.13 -1.55
CA SER A 323 -20.95 4.02 -1.37
C SER A 323 -21.04 3.40 0.03
N PHE A 324 -21.58 4.10 1.03
CA PHE A 324 -21.76 3.55 2.37
C PHE A 324 -22.70 2.33 2.37
N PRO A 325 -23.97 2.43 1.91
CA PRO A 325 -24.84 1.26 1.84
C PRO A 325 -24.34 0.21 0.84
N GLU A 326 -23.74 0.61 -0.28
CA GLU A 326 -23.17 -0.33 -1.27
C GLU A 326 -22.08 -1.23 -0.67
N ARG A 327 -21.23 -0.68 0.20
CA ARG A 327 -20.03 -1.36 0.71
C ARG A 327 -20.21 -1.96 2.10
N THR A 328 -21.19 -1.50 2.87
CA THR A 328 -21.44 -1.96 4.25
C THR A 328 -22.70 -2.80 4.40
N GLY A 329 -23.65 -2.71 3.45
CA GLY A 329 -25.00 -3.27 3.59
C GLY A 329 -25.89 -2.48 4.56
N LEU A 330 -25.40 -1.37 5.13
CA LEU A 330 -26.11 -0.60 6.15
C LEU A 330 -26.71 0.70 5.59
N PRO A 331 -27.90 1.10 6.06
CA PRO A 331 -28.47 2.40 5.70
C PRO A 331 -27.62 3.55 6.27
N LEU A 332 -27.44 4.63 5.50
CA LEU A 332 -26.63 5.80 5.89
C LEU A 332 -27.18 6.47 7.16
N GLU A 333 -28.49 6.35 7.40
CA GLU A 333 -29.20 6.84 8.57
C GLU A 333 -28.60 6.35 9.89
N ARG A 334 -27.89 5.21 9.89
CA ARG A 334 -27.16 4.66 11.05
C ARG A 334 -26.13 5.63 11.62
N ILE A 335 -25.55 6.47 10.78
CA ILE A 335 -24.46 7.38 11.15
C ILE A 335 -24.81 8.86 10.90
N HIS A 336 -26.08 9.16 10.62
CA HIS A 336 -26.51 10.50 10.22
C HIS A 336 -26.19 11.57 11.28
N ASP A 337 -26.50 11.29 12.55
CA ASP A 337 -26.30 12.25 13.64
C ASP A 337 -24.82 12.62 13.82
N GLN A 338 -23.92 11.63 13.74
CA GLN A 338 -22.48 11.82 13.79
C GLN A 338 -21.99 12.66 12.61
N LEU A 339 -22.44 12.36 11.39
CA LEU A 339 -22.10 13.12 10.19
C LEU A 339 -22.52 14.59 10.33
N GLU A 340 -23.74 14.86 10.79
CA GLU A 340 -24.24 16.21 11.01
C GLU A 340 -23.46 16.96 12.08
N GLN A 341 -23.09 16.30 13.18
CA GLN A 341 -22.26 16.89 14.21
C GLN A 341 -20.89 17.31 13.66
N LEU A 342 -20.25 16.44 12.88
CA LEU A 342 -18.93 16.70 12.31
C LEU A 342 -18.96 17.80 11.23
N ARG A 343 -20.03 17.86 10.42
CA ARG A 343 -20.27 18.97 9.47
C ARG A 343 -20.44 20.30 10.20
N ARG A 344 -21.22 20.34 11.28
CA ARG A 344 -21.38 21.56 12.10
C ARG A 344 -20.07 22.02 12.74
N ARG A 345 -19.17 21.08 13.05
CA ARG A 345 -17.80 21.37 13.52
C ARG A 345 -16.84 21.78 12.40
N GLY A 346 -17.25 21.74 11.14
CA GLY A 346 -16.41 22.05 9.98
C GLY A 346 -15.36 20.97 9.66
N LEU A 347 -15.49 19.76 10.20
CA LEU A 347 -14.54 18.66 10.02
C LEU A 347 -14.87 17.78 8.81
N LEU A 348 -16.14 17.75 8.40
CA LEU A 348 -16.58 17.14 7.14
C LEU A 348 -17.04 18.21 6.16
N VAL A 349 -16.94 17.91 4.86
CA VAL A 349 -17.46 18.78 3.80
C VAL A 349 -18.98 18.97 3.95
N ALA A 350 -19.47 20.17 3.62
CA ALA A 350 -20.89 20.51 3.72
C ALA A 350 -21.77 19.80 2.68
N ASP A 351 -21.17 19.26 1.61
CA ASP A 351 -21.89 18.48 0.60
C ASP A 351 -22.40 17.17 1.18
N GLU A 352 -23.71 17.05 1.32
CA GLU A 352 -24.37 15.86 1.87
C GLU A 352 -24.24 14.62 0.98
N GLN A 353 -23.89 14.78 -0.30
CA GLN A 353 -23.69 13.66 -1.22
C GLN A 353 -22.27 13.08 -1.14
N ARG A 354 -21.40 13.67 -0.32
CA ARG A 354 -19.98 13.29 -0.24
C ARG A 354 -19.54 13.06 1.21
N LEU A 355 -18.87 11.93 1.44
CA LEU A 355 -18.15 11.60 2.66
C LEU A 355 -16.68 11.94 2.46
N ALA A 356 -16.30 13.17 2.83
CA ALA A 356 -14.93 13.65 2.80
C ALA A 356 -14.67 14.57 3.99
N VAL A 357 -13.45 14.53 4.51
CA VAL A 357 -12.98 15.51 5.50
C VAL A 357 -12.63 16.84 4.83
N THR A 358 -12.73 17.93 5.57
CA THR A 358 -12.10 19.21 5.19
C THR A 358 -10.60 19.16 5.47
N ASP A 359 -9.83 20.17 5.04
CA ASP A 359 -8.40 20.28 5.40
C ASP A 359 -8.21 20.27 6.93
N GLN A 360 -9.12 20.91 7.67
CA GLN A 360 -9.14 20.86 9.13
C GLN A 360 -9.49 19.44 9.61
N GLY A 361 -10.51 18.80 9.06
CA GLY A 361 -10.88 17.43 9.39
C GLY A 361 -9.76 16.42 9.14
N GLN A 362 -8.95 16.62 8.11
CA GLN A 362 -7.80 15.77 7.81
C GLN A 362 -6.71 15.86 8.90
N ARG A 363 -6.45 17.06 9.43
CA ARG A 363 -5.52 17.27 10.55
C ARG A 363 -6.01 16.61 11.85
N PHE A 364 -7.33 16.50 12.02
CA PHE A 364 -7.98 15.89 13.18
C PHE A 364 -8.68 14.58 12.82
N LEU A 365 -8.14 13.81 11.88
CA LEU A 365 -8.81 12.62 11.34
C LEU A 365 -9.14 11.58 12.42
N ASN A 366 -8.26 11.42 13.42
CA ASN A 366 -8.51 10.54 14.56
C ASN A 366 -9.75 10.96 15.36
N ASP A 367 -9.90 12.26 15.65
CA ASP A 367 -11.09 12.81 16.34
C ASP A 367 -12.37 12.67 15.51
N VAL A 368 -12.24 12.72 14.18
CA VAL A 368 -13.36 12.46 13.26
C VAL A 368 -13.80 11.01 13.37
N LEU A 369 -12.86 10.07 13.37
CA LEU A 369 -13.12 8.63 13.45
C LEU A 369 -13.64 8.20 14.82
N GLU A 370 -13.17 8.83 15.91
CA GLU A 370 -13.61 8.55 17.27
C GLU A 370 -15.12 8.73 17.45
N ALA A 371 -15.75 9.64 16.68
CA ALA A 371 -17.19 9.84 16.71
C ALA A 371 -18.00 8.60 16.26
N PHE A 372 -17.38 7.63 15.59
CA PHE A 372 -18.00 6.42 15.08
C PHE A 372 -17.57 5.15 15.83
N VAL A 373 -16.79 5.29 16.91
CA VAL A 373 -16.45 4.16 17.78
C VAL A 373 -17.73 3.71 18.52
N PRO A 374 -18.08 2.41 18.48
CA PRO A 374 -19.31 1.87 19.09
C PRO A 374 -19.52 2.15 20.58
#